data_AF-A0A0A9Y0J8-F1
#
_entry.id   AF-A0A0A9Y0J8-F1
#
_cell.length_a   1.000
_cell.length_b   1.000
_cell.length_c   1.000
_cell.angle_alpha   90.00
_cell.angle_beta   90.00
_cell.angle_gamma   90.00
#
_symmetry.space_group_name_H-M   'P 1'
#
loop_
_entity.id
_entity.type
_entity.pdbx_description
1 polymer ?
#
loop_
_entity_poly.entity_id
_entity_poly.type
_entity_poly.pdbx_seq_one_letter_code
_entity_poly.pdbx_strand_id
1 'polypeptide(L)'
;CYKNVGRTILSNNWYNVRKQGADERLRIVETAAEIIREDIRSKVYPLDKYPTPDKFLNSVDDDIPESLKLLLTTITSPRGRKKDAERTERAQKQVIAITSMEYLSFLFL
;
A
#
# COMPACT_ATOMS: atom_id res chain seq x y z
N CYS A 1 7.32 50.08 18.95
CA CYS A 1 7.72 48.74 19.46
C CYS A 1 7.15 47.57 18.64
N TYR A 2 7.56 47.37 17.37
CA TYR A 2 7.07 46.22 16.55
C TYR A 2 8.16 45.41 15.84
N LYS A 3 9.44 45.73 16.08
CA LYS A 3 10.55 45.27 15.23
C LYS A 3 10.77 43.74 15.19
N ASN A 4 10.14 42.97 16.09
CA ASN A 4 10.31 41.52 16.20
C ASN A 4 9.00 40.71 16.15
N VAL A 5 7.85 41.37 16.06
CA VAL A 5 6.53 40.70 16.13
C VAL A 5 6.26 39.89 14.84
N GLY A 6 6.56 40.47 13.67
CA GLY A 6 6.41 39.75 12.40
C GLY A 6 7.30 38.50 12.30
N ARG A 7 8.55 38.60 12.77
CA ARG A 7 9.50 37.48 12.76
C ARG A 7 9.05 36.33 13.69
N THR A 8 8.53 36.66 14.87
CA THR A 8 8.02 35.67 15.82
C THR A 8 6.72 35.02 15.35
N ILE A 9 5.81 35.78 14.72
CA ILE A 9 4.59 35.22 14.11
C ILE A 9 4.96 34.23 13.00
N LEU A 10 5.86 34.62 12.09
CA LEU A 10 6.28 33.76 10.98
C LEU A 10 7.02 32.50 11.47
N SER A 11 7.90 32.63 12.47
CA SER A 11 8.58 31.46 13.05
C SER A 11 7.60 30.53 13.73
N ASN A 12 6.68 31.06 14.54
CA ASN A 12 5.69 30.26 15.26
C ASN A 12 4.75 29.55 14.31
N ASN A 13 4.28 30.23 13.26
CA ASN A 13 3.41 29.60 12.26
C ASN A 13 4.15 28.47 11.50
N TRP A 14 5.41 28.70 11.12
CA TRP A 14 6.25 27.69 10.47
C TRP A 14 6.46 26.43 11.33
N TYR A 15 6.73 26.58 12.63
CA TYR A 15 6.88 25.45 13.53
C TYR A 15 5.55 24.75 13.84
N ASN A 16 4.46 25.51 13.99
CA ASN A 16 3.12 24.95 14.27
C ASN A 16 2.58 24.12 13.09
N VAL A 17 2.76 24.58 11.85
CA VAL A 17 2.35 23.84 10.64
C VAL A 17 3.10 22.51 10.54
N ARG A 18 4.40 22.49 10.86
CA ARG A 18 5.18 21.23 10.87
C ARG A 18 4.76 20.28 11.99
N LYS A 19 4.40 20.81 13.16
CA LYS A 19 3.94 20.01 14.30
C LYS A 19 2.58 19.37 13.99
N GLN A 20 1.64 20.12 13.40
CA GLN A 20 0.35 19.59 12.96
C GLN A 20 0.48 18.40 11.99
N GLY A 21 1.46 18.43 11.08
CA GLY A 21 1.68 17.32 10.15
C GLY A 21 2.08 16.00 10.84
N ALA A 22 2.73 16.05 12.00
CA ALA A 22 3.09 14.85 12.76
C ALA A 22 1.87 14.29 13.52
N ASP A 23 1.10 15.16 14.18
CA ASP A 23 -0.07 14.76 14.96
C ASP A 23 -1.20 14.24 14.04
N GLU A 24 -1.43 14.90 12.90
CA GLU A 24 -2.44 14.46 11.94
C GLU A 24 -2.08 13.11 11.29
N ARG A 25 -0.80 12.86 11.03
CA ARG A 25 -0.34 11.56 10.56
C ARG A 25 -0.62 10.45 11.56
N LEU A 26 -0.41 10.71 12.85
CA LEU A 26 -0.73 9.73 13.91
C LEU A 26 -2.22 9.46 13.97
N ARG A 27 -3.04 10.51 13.92
CA ARG A 27 -4.51 10.39 13.89
C ARG A 27 -5.02 9.54 12.71
N ILE A 28 -4.44 9.72 11.52
CA ILE A 28 -4.77 8.90 10.34
C ILE A 28 -4.39 7.43 10.60
N VAL A 29 -3.22 7.17 11.19
CA VAL A 29 -2.77 5.82 11.53
C VAL A 29 -3.68 5.17 12.58
N GLU A 30 -4.09 5.91 13.61
CA GLU A 30 -5.05 5.45 14.61
C GLU A 30 -6.39 5.07 13.96
N THR A 31 -6.90 5.93 13.08
CA THR A 31 -8.15 5.66 12.35
C THR A 31 -8.04 4.42 11.47
N ALA A 32 -6.92 4.26 10.75
CA ALA A 32 -6.66 3.06 9.95
C ALA A 32 -6.55 1.80 10.81
N ALA A 33 -5.93 1.90 11.99
CA ALA A 33 -5.83 0.80 12.94
C ALA A 33 -7.20 0.38 13.50
N GLU A 34 -8.10 1.34 13.77
CA GLU A 34 -9.47 1.04 14.19
C GLU A 34 -10.23 0.24 13.13
N ILE A 35 -10.16 0.66 11.87
CA ILE A 35 -10.79 -0.05 10.74
C ILE A 35 -10.28 -1.50 10.65
N ILE A 36 -8.96 -1.69 10.67
CA ILE A 36 -8.36 -3.04 10.61
C ILE A 36 -8.82 -3.88 11.81
N ARG A 37 -8.92 -3.29 13.00
CA ARG A 37 -9.39 -3.99 14.20
C ARG A 37 -10.85 -4.42 14.06
N GLU A 38 -11.70 -3.58 13.47
CA GLU A 38 -13.10 -3.91 13.21
C GLU A 38 -13.22 -5.01 12.15
N ASP A 39 -12.44 -4.96 11.09
CA ASP A 39 -12.41 -6.00 10.05
C ASP A 39 -11.97 -7.37 10.60
N ILE A 40 -11.03 -7.40 11.55
CA ILE A 40 -10.63 -8.65 12.24
C ILE A 40 -11.78 -9.18 13.10
N ARG A 41 -12.49 -8.29 13.80
CA ARG A 41 -13.57 -8.67 14.74
C ARG A 41 -14.88 -9.04 14.05
N SER A 42 -15.13 -8.50 12.86
CA SER A 42 -16.34 -8.79 12.09
C SER A 42 -16.33 -10.21 11.51
N LYS A 43 -15.17 -10.88 11.52
CA LYS A 43 -15.05 -12.23 11.01
C LYS A 43 -15.72 -13.24 11.94
N VAL A 44 -16.67 -13.98 11.38
CA VAL A 44 -17.39 -15.05 12.08
C VAL A 44 -16.69 -16.37 11.80
N TYR A 45 -16.29 -17.06 12.86
CA TYR A 45 -15.68 -18.37 12.77
C TYR A 45 -16.69 -19.46 13.15
N PRO A 46 -16.86 -20.50 12.32
CA PRO A 46 -17.68 -21.65 12.70
C PRO A 46 -17.02 -22.39 13.87
N LEU A 47 -17.74 -22.49 15.00
CA LEU A 47 -17.26 -23.19 16.21
C LEU A 47 -17.65 -24.67 16.22
N ASP A 48 -18.52 -25.06 15.31
CA ASP A 48 -19.22 -26.35 15.30
C ASP A 48 -18.33 -27.48 14.76
N LYS A 49 -17.30 -27.12 13.98
CA LYS A 49 -16.35 -28.06 13.37
C LYS A 49 -14.96 -27.45 13.33
N TYR A 50 -14.04 -28.10 14.03
CA TYR A 50 -12.62 -27.82 13.90
C TYR A 50 -12.03 -28.66 12.76
N PRO A 51 -11.26 -28.09 11.82
CA PRO A 51 -10.64 -28.85 10.75
C PRO A 51 -9.57 -29.81 11.32
N THR A 52 -9.31 -30.91 10.64
CA THR A 52 -8.21 -31.81 10.99
C THR A 52 -6.87 -31.06 10.96
N PRO A 53 -5.88 -31.45 11.79
CA PRO A 53 -4.59 -30.74 11.88
C PRO A 53 -3.91 -30.55 10.52
N ASP A 54 -3.98 -31.57 9.67
CA ASP A 54 -3.40 -31.56 8.31
C ASP A 54 -4.06 -30.55 7.36
N LYS A 55 -5.27 -30.09 7.70
CA LYS A 55 -6.07 -29.15 6.89
C LYS A 55 -6.22 -27.78 7.54
N PHE A 56 -5.74 -27.60 8.76
CA PHE A 56 -5.92 -26.37 9.54
C PHE A 56 -5.34 -25.14 8.83
N LEU A 57 -4.19 -25.28 8.17
CA LEU A 57 -3.53 -24.16 7.49
C LEU A 57 -3.97 -23.93 6.05
N ASN A 58 -4.79 -24.80 5.47
CA ASN A 58 -5.07 -24.79 4.03
C ASN A 58 -5.95 -23.62 3.57
N SER A 59 -6.76 -23.03 4.47
CA SER A 59 -7.70 -21.94 4.16
C SER A 59 -7.41 -20.64 4.94
N VAL A 60 -6.23 -20.55 5.57
CA VAL A 60 -5.90 -19.40 6.44
C VAL A 60 -5.79 -18.09 5.65
N ASP A 61 -5.42 -18.15 4.38
CA ASP A 61 -5.35 -16.94 3.54
C ASP A 61 -6.72 -16.29 3.33
N ASP A 62 -7.78 -17.09 3.24
CA ASP A 62 -9.16 -16.58 3.16
C ASP A 62 -9.62 -16.02 4.51
N ASP A 63 -8.97 -16.46 5.59
CA ASP A 63 -9.27 -16.03 6.95
C ASP A 63 -8.70 -14.64 7.30
N ILE A 64 -7.72 -14.16 6.56
CA ILE A 64 -7.06 -12.87 6.83
C ILE A 64 -7.82 -11.72 6.14
N PRO A 65 -8.21 -10.65 6.85
CA PRO A 65 -8.86 -9.49 6.25
C PRO A 65 -7.98 -8.77 5.22
N GLU A 66 -8.60 -8.29 4.13
CA GLU A 66 -7.89 -7.63 3.03
C GLU A 66 -7.18 -6.34 3.47
N SER A 67 -7.77 -5.60 4.41
CA SER A 67 -7.18 -4.40 5.01
C SER A 67 -5.86 -4.71 5.74
N LEU A 68 -5.78 -5.85 6.42
CA LEU A 68 -4.56 -6.31 7.08
C LEU A 68 -3.51 -6.78 6.05
N LYS A 69 -3.93 -7.49 4.99
CA LYS A 69 -3.03 -7.86 3.88
C LYS A 69 -2.43 -6.63 3.21
N LEU A 70 -3.24 -5.61 2.95
CA LEU A 70 -2.80 -4.34 2.36
C LEU A 70 -1.77 -3.62 3.25
N LEU A 71 -2.01 -3.57 4.57
CA LEU A 71 -1.07 -2.97 5.52
C LEU A 71 0.28 -3.73 5.50
N LEU A 72 0.24 -5.05 5.65
CA LEU A 72 1.44 -5.89 5.73
C LEU A 72 2.24 -5.85 4.43
N THR A 73 1.57 -5.95 3.27
CA THR A 73 2.25 -5.83 1.96
C THR A 73 2.86 -4.45 1.77
N THR A 74 2.24 -3.39 2.28
CA THR A 74 2.78 -2.02 2.21
C THR A 74 4.02 -1.84 3.10
N ILE A 75 4.04 -2.46 4.29
CA ILE A 75 5.18 -2.40 5.22
C ILE A 75 6.36 -3.27 4.72
N THR A 76 6.06 -4.46 4.21
CA THR A 76 7.07 -5.45 3.82
C THR A 76 7.57 -5.25 2.39
N SER A 77 6.81 -4.59 1.52
CA SER A 77 7.27 -4.32 0.15
C SER A 77 8.47 -3.36 0.16
N PRO A 78 9.62 -3.77 -0.41
CA PRO A 78 10.72 -2.84 -0.61
C PRO A 78 10.25 -1.74 -1.57
N ARG A 79 10.41 -0.48 -1.15
CA ARG A 79 9.89 0.75 -1.79
C ARG A 79 10.26 0.97 -3.28
N GLY A 80 10.97 0.05 -3.94
CA GLY A 80 11.39 0.12 -5.34
C GLY A 80 10.66 -0.81 -6.32
N ARG A 81 10.12 -1.96 -5.89
CA ARG A 81 9.75 -3.04 -6.83
C ARG A 81 8.56 -2.75 -7.74
N LYS A 82 7.61 -1.89 -7.34
CA LYS A 82 6.46 -1.53 -8.20
C LYS A 82 6.90 -0.79 -9.47
N LYS A 83 7.91 0.08 -9.38
CA LYS A 83 8.46 0.79 -10.55
C LYS A 83 9.23 -0.15 -11.47
N ASP A 84 9.94 -1.12 -10.88
CA ASP A 84 10.73 -2.09 -11.64
C ASP A 84 9.82 -3.07 -12.40
N ALA A 85 8.78 -3.59 -11.74
CA ALA A 85 7.79 -4.47 -12.35
C ALA A 85 7.06 -3.80 -13.54
N GLU A 86 6.62 -2.55 -13.34
CA GLU A 86 5.92 -1.77 -14.38
C GLU A 86 6.86 -1.41 -15.54
N ARG A 87 8.16 -1.20 -15.28
CA ARG A 87 9.18 -0.97 -16.31
C ARG A 87 9.47 -2.24 -17.11
N THR A 88 9.57 -3.41 -16.47
CA THR A 88 9.74 -4.70 -17.17
C THR A 88 8.54 -5.06 -18.02
N GLU A 89 7.31 -4.80 -17.55
CA GLU A 89 6.10 -5.09 -18.33
C GLU A 89 5.99 -4.19 -19.57
N ARG A 90 6.33 -2.90 -19.45
CA ARG A 90 6.39 -1.98 -20.60
C ARG A 90 7.49 -2.38 -21.60
N ALA A 91 8.66 -2.81 -21.12
CA ALA A 91 9.74 -3.29 -21.96
C ALA A 91 9.36 -4.56 -22.73
N GLN A 92 8.69 -5.53 -22.09
CA GLN A 92 8.21 -6.75 -22.75
C GLN A 92 7.18 -6.44 -23.84
N LYS A 93 6.20 -5.56 -23.57
CA LYS A 93 5.20 -5.15 -24.57
C LYS A 93 5.83 -4.47 -25.79
N GLN A 94 6.87 -3.64 -25.58
CA GLN A 94 7.60 -3.00 -26.68
C GLN A 94 8.38 -4.00 -27.52
N VAL A 95 9.09 -4.95 -26.89
CA VAL A 95 9.82 -6.00 -27.61
C VAL A 95 8.87 -6.84 -28.45
N ILE A 96 7.73 -7.27 -27.88
CA ILE A 96 6.72 -8.05 -28.60
C ILE A 96 6.16 -7.27 -29.80
N ALA A 97 5.89 -5.97 -29.64
CA ALA A 97 5.40 -5.13 -30.73
C ALA A 97 6.42 -4.97 -31.86
N ILE A 98 7.70 -4.81 -31.53
CA ILE A 98 8.79 -4.70 -32.51
C ILE A 98 8.94 -6.01 -33.28
N THR A 99 9.02 -7.14 -32.58
CA THR A 99 9.13 -8.46 -33.19
C THR A 99 7.92 -8.76 -34.08
N SER A 100 6.70 -8.43 -33.64
CA SER A 100 5.49 -8.61 -34.47
C SER A 100 5.50 -7.77 -35.74
N MET A 101 6.07 -6.56 -35.72
CA MET A 101 6.20 -5.69 -36.90
C MET A 101 7.24 -6.24 -37.89
N GLU A 102 8.36 -6.78 -37.37
CA GLU A 102 9.39 -7.42 -38.20
C GLU A 102 8.82 -8.65 -38.94
N TYR A 103 8.10 -9.55 -38.25
CA TYR A 103 7.47 -10.70 -38.90
C TYR A 103 6.46 -10.32 -39.97
N LEU A 104 5.64 -9.28 -39.75
CA LEU A 104 4.70 -8.79 -40.75
C LEU A 104 5.43 -8.21 -41.97
N SER A 105 6.56 -7.52 -41.78
CA SER A 105 7.36 -7.02 -42.90
C SER A 105 7.99 -8.13 -43.76
N PHE A 106 8.37 -9.25 -43.14
CA PHE A 106 8.88 -10.44 -43.83
C PHE A 106 7.80 -11.26 -44.55
N LEU A 107 6.55 -11.19 -44.10
CA LEU A 107 5.41 -11.89 -44.72
C LEU A 107 4.78 -11.11 -45.90
N PHE A 108 5.08 -9.82 -46.02
CA PHE A 108 4.58 -8.94 -47.09
C PHE A 108 5.63 -8.64 -48.19
N LEU A 109 6.76 -9.35 -48.18
CA LEU A 109 7.76 -9.42 -49.27
C LEU A 109 7.67 -10.77 -49.99
#